data_AF-A0ABD7CAY5-F1
#
_entry.id   AF-A0ABD7CAY5-F1
#
_cell.length_a   1.000
_cell.length_b   1.000
_cell.length_c   1.000
_cell.angle_alpha   90.00
_cell.angle_beta   90.00
_cell.angle_gamma   90.00
#
_symmetry.space_group_name_H-M   'P 1'
#
loop_
_entity.id
_entity.type
_entity.pdbx_description
1 polymer ?
#
loop_
_entity_poly.entity_id
_entity_poly.type
_entity_poly.pdbx_seq_one_letter_code
_entity_poly.pdbx_strand_id
1 'polypeptide(L)'
;MKKIEWNEEQRKAFQDLLREFVALIDAKAQEKKQTGRAPKIPKYGSCQKGLNKFLTPWGYACKISLGSGNLSNEPSIAFCRQDILGEGFVNGEIPTPKKGFYLWFAYYWLNDAEKFYLCIGRSIEENGEKECQKCLAYDKIIDPNGDTYYQEIYDDLEAHLEKITNDFLRFANGFNQIPTAYFESEPSSASH
;
A
#
# COMPACT_ATOMS: atom_id res chain seq x y z
N MET A 1 -14.75 6.73 8.65
CA MET A 1 -15.42 5.83 7.68
C MET A 1 -16.15 4.70 8.42
N LYS A 2 -17.12 4.00 7.81
CA LYS A 2 -17.75 2.82 8.45
C LYS A 2 -16.73 1.68 8.54
N LYS A 3 -16.94 0.76 9.49
CA LYS A 3 -16.19 -0.50 9.56
C LYS A 3 -16.39 -1.28 8.26
N ILE A 4 -15.29 -1.73 7.66
CA ILE A 4 -15.27 -2.57 6.47
C ILE A 4 -15.34 -4.02 6.94
N GLU A 5 -16.31 -4.75 6.41
CA GLU A 5 -16.48 -6.18 6.59
C GLU A 5 -16.78 -6.77 5.22
N TRP A 6 -16.04 -7.82 4.85
CA TRP A 6 -16.22 -8.50 3.58
C TRP A 6 -16.83 -9.88 3.78
N ASN A 7 -17.80 -10.21 2.94
CA ASN A 7 -18.30 -11.58 2.81
C ASN A 7 -17.28 -12.46 2.07
N GLU A 8 -17.56 -13.76 1.99
CA GLU A 8 -16.66 -14.74 1.34
C GLU A 8 -16.34 -14.38 -0.12
N GLU A 9 -17.33 -13.93 -0.89
CA GLU A 9 -17.14 -13.54 -2.29
C GLU A 9 -16.21 -12.32 -2.43
N GLN A 10 -16.38 -11.32 -1.57
CA GLN A 10 -15.54 -10.12 -1.56
C GLN A 10 -14.12 -10.43 -1.11
N ARG A 11 -13.95 -11.29 -0.10
CA ARG A 11 -12.64 -11.78 0.33
C ARG A 11 -11.93 -12.50 -0.81
N LYS A 12 -12.63 -13.43 -1.47
CA LYS A 12 -12.10 -14.14 -2.63
C LYS A 12 -11.71 -13.19 -3.76
N ALA A 13 -12.55 -12.20 -4.08
CA ALA A 13 -12.27 -11.22 -5.12
C ALA A 13 -11.01 -10.39 -4.82
N PHE A 14 -10.82 -9.97 -3.56
CA PHE A 14 -9.60 -9.28 -3.15
C PHE A 14 -8.36 -10.18 -3.28
N GLN A 15 -8.45 -11.42 -2.81
CA GLN A 15 -7.36 -12.40 -2.88
C GLN A 15 -6.97 -12.71 -4.33
N ASP A 16 -7.94 -12.86 -5.24
CA ASP A 16 -7.68 -13.08 -6.66
C ASP A 16 -6.93 -11.88 -7.29
N LEU A 17 -7.22 -10.65 -6.84
CA LEU A 17 -6.48 -9.46 -7.29
C LEU A 17 -5.04 -9.41 -6.74
N LEU A 18 -4.82 -9.88 -5.50
CA LEU A 18 -3.46 -10.05 -4.96
C LEU A 18 -2.68 -11.12 -5.74
N ARG A 19 -3.32 -12.23 -6.10
CA ARG A 19 -2.73 -13.25 -6.98
C ARG A 19 -2.36 -12.69 -8.35
N GLU A 20 -3.25 -11.90 -8.97
CA GLU A 20 -2.94 -11.24 -10.26
C GLU A 20 -1.70 -10.35 -10.12
N PHE A 21 -1.60 -9.56 -9.05
CA PHE A 21 -0.44 -8.72 -8.78
C PHE A 21 0.85 -9.54 -8.64
N VAL A 22 0.84 -10.60 -7.83
CA VAL A 22 2.01 -11.45 -7.59
C VAL A 22 2.42 -12.21 -8.86
N ALA A 23 1.47 -12.76 -9.61
CA ALA A 23 1.75 -13.46 -10.87
C ALA A 23 2.44 -12.56 -11.92
N LEU A 24 2.09 -11.26 -11.98
CA LEU A 24 2.78 -10.30 -12.86
C LEU A 24 4.26 -10.14 -12.50
N ILE A 25 4.58 -10.17 -11.20
CA ILE A 25 5.93 -10.01 -10.67
C ILE A 25 6.72 -11.31 -10.86
N ASP A 26 6.13 -12.46 -10.51
CA ASP A 26 6.78 -13.76 -10.66
C ASP A 26 7.15 -14.05 -12.10
N ALA A 27 6.27 -13.73 -13.06
CA ALA A 27 6.58 -13.88 -14.48
C ALA A 27 7.86 -13.12 -14.88
N LYS A 28 8.09 -11.94 -14.30
CA LYS A 28 9.29 -11.13 -14.53
C LYS A 28 10.50 -11.58 -13.72
N ALA A 29 10.30 -12.06 -12.50
CA ALA A 29 11.34 -12.69 -11.71
C ALA A 29 11.91 -13.94 -12.41
N GLN A 30 11.04 -14.76 -13.00
CA GLN A 30 11.44 -15.94 -13.77
C GLN A 30 12.18 -15.56 -15.07
N GLU A 31 11.76 -14.50 -15.76
CA GLU A 31 12.49 -13.96 -16.93
C GLU A 31 13.95 -13.58 -16.56
N LYS A 32 14.15 -12.96 -15.39
CA LYS A 32 15.49 -12.64 -14.87
C LYS A 32 16.31 -13.90 -14.60
N LYS A 33 15.73 -14.93 -13.98
CA LYS A 33 16.41 -16.21 -13.72
C LYS A 33 16.88 -16.90 -15.01
N GLN A 34 16.03 -16.87 -16.05
CA GLN A 34 16.33 -17.51 -17.32
C GLN A 34 17.37 -16.75 -18.16
N THR A 35 17.34 -15.41 -18.12
CA THR A 35 18.14 -14.59 -19.04
C THR A 35 19.34 -13.90 -18.39
N GLY A 36 19.39 -13.83 -17.06
CA GLY A 36 20.37 -13.06 -16.29
C GLY A 36 20.23 -11.54 -16.43
N ARG A 37 19.24 -11.04 -17.18
CA ARG A 37 19.03 -9.61 -17.44
C ARG A 37 18.11 -9.00 -16.41
N ALA A 38 18.28 -7.71 -16.14
CA ALA A 38 17.36 -6.96 -15.30
C ALA A 38 15.94 -7.01 -15.91
N PRO A 39 14.92 -7.45 -15.16
CA PRO A 39 13.59 -7.63 -15.71
C PRO A 39 12.90 -6.28 -15.88
N LYS A 40 12.21 -6.12 -17.01
CA LYS A 40 11.39 -4.93 -17.28
C LYS A 40 10.10 -4.98 -16.48
N ILE A 41 9.58 -3.79 -16.17
CA ILE A 41 8.29 -3.63 -15.51
C ILE A 41 7.18 -4.27 -16.38
N PRO A 42 6.34 -5.17 -15.82
CA PRO A 42 5.22 -5.77 -16.55
C PRO A 42 4.10 -4.74 -16.77
N LYS A 43 3.16 -5.03 -17.69
CA LYS A 43 1.93 -4.22 -17.79
C LYS A 43 1.02 -4.57 -16.62
N TYR A 44 0.72 -3.59 -15.77
CA TYR A 44 -0.09 -3.78 -14.54
C TYR A 44 -1.39 -2.96 -14.53
N GLY A 45 -1.71 -2.28 -15.64
CA GLY A 45 -2.85 -1.36 -15.72
C GLY A 45 -4.21 -2.04 -15.50
N SER A 46 -4.38 -3.29 -15.95
CA SER A 46 -5.60 -4.07 -15.69
C SER A 46 -5.76 -4.40 -14.21
N CYS A 47 -4.71 -4.93 -13.58
CA CYS A 47 -4.67 -5.28 -12.17
C CYS A 47 -5.00 -4.06 -11.29
N GLN A 48 -4.34 -2.92 -11.53
CA GLN A 48 -4.61 -1.69 -10.77
C GLN A 48 -6.05 -1.18 -10.97
N LYS A 49 -6.61 -1.32 -12.18
CA LYS A 49 -8.01 -0.95 -12.45
C LYS A 49 -8.98 -1.88 -11.73
N GLY A 50 -8.68 -3.18 -11.68
CA GLY A 50 -9.43 -4.19 -10.93
C GLY A 50 -9.47 -3.88 -9.44
N LEU A 51 -8.28 -3.64 -8.85
CA LEU A 51 -8.14 -3.22 -7.46
C LEU A 51 -8.90 -1.93 -7.16
N ASN A 52 -8.73 -0.87 -7.96
CA ASN A 52 -9.46 0.37 -7.75
C ASN A 52 -10.98 0.17 -7.83
N LYS A 53 -11.48 -0.61 -8.80
CA LYS A 53 -12.91 -0.91 -8.94
C LYS A 53 -13.45 -1.63 -7.70
N PHE A 54 -12.70 -2.60 -7.17
CA PHE A 54 -13.06 -3.33 -5.97
C PHE A 54 -13.03 -2.46 -4.71
N LEU A 55 -12.05 -1.55 -4.60
CA LEU A 55 -11.79 -0.73 -3.41
C LEU A 55 -12.63 0.55 -3.30
N THR A 56 -13.09 1.09 -4.43
CA THR A 56 -13.86 2.35 -4.47
C THR A 56 -15.09 2.33 -3.56
N PRO A 57 -15.92 1.26 -3.52
CA PRO A 57 -17.06 1.20 -2.60
C PRO A 57 -16.68 1.29 -1.11
N TRP A 58 -15.42 1.00 -0.77
CA TRP A 58 -14.90 1.03 0.59
C TRP A 58 -14.16 2.33 0.92
N GLY A 59 -14.13 3.30 0.00
CA GLY A 59 -13.47 4.59 0.18
C GLY A 59 -11.95 4.54 0.05
N TYR A 60 -11.42 3.57 -0.70
CA TYR A 60 -9.99 3.43 -0.96
C TYR A 60 -9.68 3.53 -2.44
N ALA A 61 -8.53 4.14 -2.75
CA ALA A 61 -7.89 4.12 -4.05
C ALA A 61 -6.49 3.53 -3.92
N CYS A 62 -6.00 2.83 -4.96
CA CYS A 62 -4.71 2.17 -4.94
C CYS A 62 -3.76 2.64 -6.04
N LYS A 63 -2.47 2.52 -5.74
CA LYS A 63 -1.37 2.72 -6.68
C LYS A 63 -0.41 1.54 -6.60
N ILE A 64 -0.21 0.88 -7.73
CA ILE A 64 0.84 -0.12 -7.91
C ILE A 64 2.16 0.61 -8.22
N SER A 65 3.22 0.22 -7.51
CA SER A 65 4.59 0.70 -7.69
C SER A 65 5.51 -0.48 -7.94
N LEU A 66 6.09 -0.57 -9.14
CA LEU A 66 6.93 -1.70 -9.55
C LEU A 66 8.40 -1.30 -9.77
N GLY A 67 8.79 -0.05 -9.53
CA GLY A 67 10.12 0.48 -9.83
C GLY A 67 10.14 1.52 -10.96
N SER A 68 11.33 1.93 -11.38
CA SER A 68 11.56 2.89 -12.46
C SER A 68 12.54 2.30 -13.48
N GLY A 69 12.08 2.15 -14.73
CA GLY A 69 12.83 1.47 -15.80
C GLY A 69 12.77 -0.06 -15.69
N ASN A 70 13.31 -0.62 -14.60
CA ASN A 70 13.29 -2.05 -14.31
C ASN A 70 12.39 -2.35 -13.11
N LEU A 71 11.99 -3.62 -12.98
CA LEU A 71 11.25 -4.12 -11.84
C LEU A 71 12.13 -4.04 -10.58
N SER A 72 11.61 -3.37 -9.54
CA SER A 72 12.18 -3.31 -8.20
C SER A 72 12.22 -4.69 -7.56
N ASN A 73 13.08 -4.91 -6.57
CA ASN A 73 13.03 -6.11 -5.72
C ASN A 73 11.89 -6.03 -4.68
N GLU A 74 11.24 -4.87 -4.54
CA GLU A 74 10.11 -4.65 -3.64
C GLU A 74 8.96 -3.90 -4.35
N PRO A 75 8.36 -4.53 -5.37
CA PRO A 75 7.10 -4.08 -5.91
C PRO A 75 6.04 -4.05 -4.82
N SER A 76 5.13 -3.08 -4.90
CA SER A 76 4.12 -2.89 -3.87
C SER A 76 2.84 -2.25 -4.38
N ILE A 77 1.84 -2.28 -3.51
CA ILE A 77 0.56 -1.61 -3.67
C ILE A 77 0.37 -0.69 -2.47
N ALA A 78 0.19 0.59 -2.72
CA ALA A 78 -0.28 1.54 -1.72
C ALA A 78 -1.81 1.65 -1.83
N PHE A 79 -2.53 1.48 -0.74
CA PHE A 79 -3.98 1.72 -0.63
C PHE A 79 -4.21 2.96 0.23
N CYS A 80 -4.65 4.03 -0.40
CA CYS A 80 -4.90 5.31 0.21
C CYS A 80 -6.41 5.48 0.49
N ARG A 81 -6.73 5.97 1.67
CA ARG A 81 -8.08 6.46 1.99
C ARG A 81 -8.41 7.64 1.08
N GLN A 82 -9.58 7.63 0.45
CA GLN A 82 -9.98 8.69 -0.49
C GLN A 82 -10.36 9.99 0.22
N ASP A 83 -10.83 9.93 1.46
CA ASP A 83 -11.26 11.09 2.24
C ASP A 83 -10.11 11.93 2.81
N ILE A 84 -8.86 11.52 2.57
CA ILE A 84 -7.64 12.25 2.94
C ILE A 84 -6.77 12.57 1.71
N LEU A 85 -7.26 12.35 0.50
CA LEU A 85 -6.56 12.75 -0.74
C LEU A 85 -6.98 14.15 -1.14
N GLY A 86 -6.02 15.05 -1.35
CA GLY A 86 -6.28 16.34 -1.98
C GLY A 86 -5.63 17.51 -1.24
N GLU A 87 -6.03 18.71 -1.65
CA GLU A 87 -5.58 19.94 -1.02
C GLU A 87 -5.97 19.97 0.47
N GLY A 88 -5.07 20.47 1.31
CA GLY A 88 -5.25 20.53 2.76
C GLY A 88 -4.82 19.26 3.52
N PHE A 89 -4.47 18.17 2.82
CA PHE A 89 -3.98 16.94 3.43
C PHE A 89 -2.51 16.67 3.10
N VAL A 90 -1.83 15.93 3.99
CA VAL A 90 -0.46 15.46 3.76
C VAL A 90 -0.36 14.51 2.56
N ASN A 91 -1.40 13.70 2.33
CA ASN A 91 -1.53 12.90 1.12
C ASN A 91 -1.93 13.80 -0.06
N GLY A 92 -1.21 13.67 -1.18
CA GLY A 92 -1.55 14.43 -2.39
C GLY A 92 -2.85 13.95 -3.04
N GLU A 93 -3.30 14.65 -4.10
CA GLU A 93 -4.50 14.30 -4.87
C GLU A 93 -4.46 12.89 -5.48
N ILE A 94 -3.28 12.46 -5.92
CA ILE A 94 -3.08 11.18 -6.60
C ILE A 94 -2.52 10.17 -5.59
N PRO A 95 -3.13 8.98 -5.44
CA PRO A 95 -2.58 7.90 -4.62
C PRO A 95 -1.13 7.58 -5.00
N THR A 96 -0.24 7.57 -4.01
CA THR A 96 1.18 7.27 -4.21
C THR A 96 1.82 6.82 -2.91
N PRO A 97 2.75 5.84 -2.94
CA PRO A 97 3.56 5.52 -1.76
C PRO A 97 4.55 6.64 -1.38
N LYS A 98 4.78 7.61 -2.28
CA LYS A 98 5.77 8.67 -2.07
C LYS A 98 5.28 9.85 -1.23
N LYS A 99 4.00 9.90 -0.85
CA LYS A 99 3.44 11.03 -0.12
C LYS A 99 2.30 10.62 0.82
N GLY A 100 2.43 10.97 2.10
CA GLY A 100 1.41 10.76 3.13
C GLY A 100 1.35 9.35 3.69
N PHE A 101 0.19 8.98 4.23
CA PHE A 101 -0.07 7.71 4.90
C PHE A 101 -0.91 6.76 4.06
N TYR A 102 -0.68 5.46 4.15
CA TYR A 102 -1.36 4.46 3.34
C TYR A 102 -1.25 3.08 3.97
N LEU A 103 -2.21 2.19 3.66
CA LEU A 103 -1.94 0.76 3.78
C LEU A 103 -0.97 0.36 2.68
N TRP A 104 -0.03 -0.52 2.99
CA TRP A 104 1.01 -0.92 2.07
C TRP A 104 1.13 -2.43 2.05
N PHE A 105 1.00 -3.01 0.86
CA PHE A 105 1.26 -4.42 0.61
C PHE A 105 2.48 -4.51 -0.32
N ALA A 106 3.60 -4.99 0.20
CA ALA A 106 4.83 -5.16 -0.56
C ALA A 106 5.13 -6.63 -0.79
N TYR A 107 5.65 -6.94 -1.97
CA TYR A 107 6.17 -8.24 -2.31
C TYR A 107 7.68 -8.10 -2.51
N TYR A 108 8.45 -8.53 -1.50
CA TYR A 108 9.89 -8.61 -1.58
C TYR A 108 10.28 -9.92 -2.27
N TRP A 109 11.01 -9.81 -3.37
CA TRP A 109 11.50 -10.96 -4.13
C TRP A 109 12.97 -10.74 -4.47
N LEU A 110 13.86 -11.54 -3.87
CA LEU A 110 15.28 -11.50 -4.15
C LEU A 110 15.89 -12.89 -4.00
N ASN A 111 16.49 -13.42 -5.08
CA ASN A 111 17.27 -14.65 -5.05
C ASN A 111 16.57 -15.81 -4.30
N ASP A 112 15.33 -16.12 -4.71
CA ASP A 112 14.45 -17.16 -4.14
C ASP A 112 13.87 -16.87 -2.75
N ALA A 113 14.25 -15.75 -2.11
CA ALA A 113 13.56 -15.29 -0.91
C ALA A 113 12.34 -14.45 -1.30
N GLU A 114 11.16 -14.97 -0.95
CA GLU A 114 9.87 -14.33 -1.15
C GLU A 114 9.30 -13.96 0.21
N LYS A 115 8.95 -12.68 0.39
CA LYS A 115 8.26 -12.19 1.59
C LYS A 115 7.20 -11.17 1.22
N PHE A 116 6.08 -11.24 1.91
CA PHE A 116 5.01 -10.26 1.81
C PHE A 116 4.96 -9.43 3.08
N TYR A 117 4.94 -8.12 2.91
CA TYR A 117 4.79 -7.17 4.01
C TYR A 117 3.44 -6.52 3.88
N LEU A 118 2.71 -6.46 4.99
CA LEU A 118 1.49 -5.70 5.09
C LEU A 118 1.63 -4.73 6.26
N CYS A 119 1.40 -3.44 6.03
CA CYS A 119 1.39 -2.47 7.12
C CYS A 119 0.51 -1.24 6.87
N ILE A 120 0.25 -0.46 7.92
CA ILE A 120 -0.09 0.96 7.75
C ILE A 120 1.23 1.74 7.75
N GLY A 121 1.62 2.23 6.58
CA GLY A 121 2.88 2.92 6.35
C GLY A 121 2.71 4.43 6.20
N ARG A 122 3.86 5.05 5.94
CA ARG A 122 4.04 6.46 5.66
C ARG A 122 5.05 6.60 4.53
N SER A 123 5.02 7.71 3.81
CA SER A 123 6.13 8.04 2.92
C SER A 123 7.41 8.25 3.71
N ILE A 124 8.48 7.60 3.27
CA ILE A 124 9.85 7.75 3.80
C ILE A 124 10.81 8.33 2.75
N GLU A 125 10.32 8.61 1.54
CA GLU A 125 11.14 9.17 0.47
C GLU A 125 11.28 10.69 0.61
N GLU A 126 12.51 11.20 0.43
CA GLU A 126 12.85 12.64 0.40
C GLU A 126 12.42 13.38 1.68
N ASN A 127 11.39 14.22 1.58
CA ASN A 127 10.78 14.97 2.69
C ASN A 127 9.46 14.35 3.16
N GLY A 128 9.02 13.22 2.59
CA GLY A 128 7.74 12.60 2.87
C GLY A 128 7.55 12.28 4.35
N GLU A 129 8.57 11.77 5.02
CA GLU A 129 8.48 11.46 6.44
C GLU A 129 8.35 12.72 7.29
N LYS A 130 9.14 13.76 6.99
CA LYS A 130 9.07 15.04 7.70
C LYS A 130 7.70 15.69 7.57
N GLU A 131 7.07 15.59 6.40
CA GLU A 131 5.70 16.08 6.22
C GLU A 131 4.69 15.22 7.00
N CYS A 132 4.86 13.90 7.03
CA CYS A 132 4.02 13.01 7.83
C CYS A 132 4.14 13.30 9.33
N GLN A 133 5.35 13.61 9.84
CA GLN A 133 5.63 13.90 11.25
C GLN A 133 4.92 15.16 11.77
N LYS A 134 4.52 16.08 10.89
CA LYS A 134 3.75 17.28 11.27
C LYS A 134 2.28 16.94 11.59
N CYS A 135 1.80 15.79 11.14
CA CYS A 135 0.40 15.40 11.28
C CYS A 135 0.16 14.65 12.60
N LEU A 136 -0.98 14.91 13.25
CA LEU A 136 -1.41 14.17 14.45
C LEU A 136 -1.62 12.67 14.19
N ALA A 137 -1.80 12.28 12.94
CA ALA A 137 -1.89 10.88 12.53
C ALA A 137 -0.58 10.11 12.74
N TYR A 138 0.58 10.78 12.76
CA TYR A 138 1.88 10.13 12.86
C TYR A 138 1.97 9.26 14.12
N ASP A 139 1.73 9.84 15.29
CA ASP A 139 1.80 9.13 16.59
C ASP A 139 0.68 8.09 16.79
N LYS A 140 -0.31 8.04 15.89
CA LYS A 140 -1.37 7.02 15.88
C LYS A 140 -1.01 5.81 15.03
N ILE A 141 -0.08 5.97 14.10
CA ILE A 141 0.33 4.95 13.14
C ILE A 141 1.73 4.43 13.47
N ILE A 142 2.61 5.33 13.90
CA ILE A 142 4.03 5.09 14.15
C ILE A 142 4.30 5.14 15.65
N ASP A 143 5.06 4.17 16.11
CA ASP A 143 5.52 4.06 17.48
C ASP A 143 6.72 4.98 17.76
N PRO A 144 7.10 5.21 19.03
CA PRO A 144 8.24 6.05 19.37
C PRO A 144 9.60 5.55 18.85
N ASN A 145 9.70 4.28 18.42
CA ASN A 145 10.91 3.71 17.83
C ASN A 145 10.97 3.95 16.32
N GLY A 146 9.91 4.46 15.70
CA GLY A 146 9.79 4.70 14.26
C GLY A 146 9.19 3.54 13.48
N ASP A 147 8.78 2.46 14.17
CA ASP A 147 8.08 1.33 13.58
C ASP A 147 6.57 1.59 13.54
N THR A 148 5.83 0.82 12.75
CA THR A 148 4.37 0.97 12.68
C THR A 148 3.68 0.00 13.63
N TYR A 149 2.64 0.47 14.34
CA TYR A 149 1.81 -0.38 15.19
C TYR A 149 1.06 -1.48 14.40
N TYR A 150 1.01 -1.36 13.08
CA TYR A 150 0.27 -2.23 12.19
C TYR A 150 1.21 -2.82 11.16
N GLN A 151 1.87 -3.94 11.48
CA GLN A 151 2.75 -4.65 10.57
C GLN A 151 2.60 -6.17 10.71
N GLU A 152 2.58 -6.87 9.58
CA GLU A 152 2.68 -8.32 9.51
C GLU A 152 3.60 -8.72 8.34
N ILE A 153 4.30 -9.84 8.50
CA ILE A 153 5.19 -10.40 7.49
C ILE A 153 4.77 -11.84 7.22
N TYR A 154 4.76 -12.22 5.95
CA TYR A 154 4.40 -13.55 5.49
C TYR A 154 5.47 -14.09 4.55
N ASP A 155 5.68 -15.40 4.58
CA ASP A 155 6.66 -16.11 3.76
C ASP A 155 6.04 -16.81 2.54
N ASP A 156 4.71 -16.91 2.48
CA ASP A 156 3.98 -17.53 1.39
C ASP A 156 2.63 -16.82 1.17
N LEU A 157 2.29 -16.48 -0.08
CA LEU A 157 1.02 -15.82 -0.36
C LEU A 157 -0.15 -16.76 -0.09
N GLU A 158 -0.18 -17.91 -0.76
CA GLU A 158 -1.35 -18.80 -0.81
C GLU A 158 -1.70 -19.40 0.56
N ALA A 159 -0.70 -19.84 1.31
CA ALA A 159 -0.85 -20.38 2.66
C ALA A 159 -1.40 -19.34 3.64
N HIS A 160 -1.12 -18.05 3.41
CA HIS A 160 -1.49 -16.97 4.30
C HIS A 160 -2.58 -16.04 3.76
N LEU A 161 -3.19 -16.30 2.59
CA LEU A 161 -4.15 -15.38 1.96
C LEU A 161 -5.31 -14.98 2.90
N GLU A 162 -5.86 -15.92 3.66
CA GLU A 162 -6.91 -15.62 4.63
C GLU A 162 -6.39 -14.76 5.79
N LYS A 163 -5.17 -15.01 6.28
CA LYS A 163 -4.55 -14.20 7.33
C LYS A 163 -4.22 -12.79 6.81
N ILE A 164 -3.64 -12.67 5.63
CA ILE A 164 -3.38 -11.40 4.93
C ILE A 164 -4.69 -10.62 4.76
N THR A 165 -5.76 -11.27 4.34
CA THR A 165 -7.08 -10.62 4.17
C THR A 165 -7.64 -10.14 5.50
N ASN A 166 -7.55 -10.96 6.56
CA ASN A 166 -7.97 -10.59 7.91
C ASN A 166 -7.18 -9.39 8.45
N ASP A 167 -5.85 -9.43 8.30
CA ASP A 167 -4.97 -8.35 8.76
C ASP A 167 -5.16 -7.08 7.93
N PHE A 168 -5.41 -7.19 6.62
CA PHE A 168 -5.77 -6.04 5.78
C PHE A 168 -7.05 -5.37 6.29
N LEU A 169 -8.10 -6.15 6.57
CA LEU A 169 -9.35 -5.61 7.11
C LEU A 169 -9.17 -5.03 8.51
N ARG A 170 -8.37 -5.67 9.38
CA ARG A 170 -8.03 -5.14 10.71
C ARG A 170 -7.32 -3.79 10.59
N PHE A 171 -6.33 -3.70 9.71
CA PHE A 171 -5.54 -2.49 9.49
C PHE A 171 -6.36 -1.38 8.85
N ALA A 172 -7.15 -1.69 7.82
CA ALA A 172 -8.06 -0.72 7.21
C ALA A 172 -9.07 -0.18 8.22
N ASN A 173 -9.60 -1.03 9.10
CA ASN A 173 -10.52 -0.60 10.14
C ASN A 173 -9.84 0.26 11.22
N GLY A 174 -8.62 -0.08 11.64
CA GLY A 174 -7.82 0.78 12.53
C GLY A 174 -7.50 2.13 11.87
N PHE A 175 -7.10 2.12 10.61
CA PHE A 175 -6.80 3.32 9.84
C PHE A 175 -8.03 4.23 9.69
N ASN A 176 -9.21 3.64 9.45
CA ASN A 176 -10.49 4.33 9.29
C ASN A 176 -11.01 4.98 10.57
N GLN A 177 -10.52 4.57 11.74
CA GLN A 177 -10.87 5.17 13.04
C GLN A 177 -10.12 6.47 13.30
N ILE A 178 -8.98 6.69 12.64
CA ILE A 178 -8.23 7.94 12.77
C ILE A 178 -9.02 9.06 12.07
N PRO A 179 -9.38 10.15 12.78
CA PRO A 179 -10.15 11.24 12.20
C PRO A 179 -9.43 11.88 11.00
N THR A 180 -10.18 12.33 10.00
CA THR A 180 -9.61 12.99 8.80
C THR A 180 -8.77 14.22 9.16
N ALA A 181 -9.20 15.01 10.15
CA ALA A 181 -8.47 16.18 10.62
C ALA A 181 -7.04 15.88 11.12
N TYR A 182 -6.73 14.61 11.44
CA TYR A 182 -5.39 14.23 11.88
C TYR A 182 -4.39 14.10 10.72
N PHE A 183 -4.89 14.09 9.48
CA PHE A 183 -4.11 13.98 8.25
C PHE A 183 -3.94 15.32 7.53
N GLU A 184 -4.51 16.39 8.08
CA GLU A 184 -4.35 17.73 7.51
C GLU A 184 -2.88 18.13 7.50
N SER A 185 -2.43 18.69 6.39
CA SER A 185 -1.14 19.36 6.33
C SER A 185 -1.23 20.65 7.13
N GLU A 186 -0.17 21.03 7.85
CA GLU A 186 -0.13 22.38 8.45
C GLU A 186 -0.46 23.45 7.41
N PRO A 187 -1.14 24.54 7.79
CA PRO A 187 -1.42 25.63 6.88
C PRO A 187 -0.11 26.09 6.25
N SER A 188 -0.04 26.08 4.92
CA SER A 188 1.07 26.70 4.20
C SER A 188 1.19 28.14 4.70
N SER A 189 2.27 28.45 5.43
CA SER A 189 2.60 29.79 5.88
C SER A 189 3.05 30.70 4.73
N ALA A 190 2.65 30.41 3.49
CA ALA A 190 2.79 31.32 2.36
C ALA A 190 1.65 32.35 2.39
N SER A 191 1.68 33.22 3.41
CA SER A 191 1.16 34.58 3.29
C SER A 191 2.38 35.47 3.18
N HIS A 192 2.74 35.89 1.97
CA HIS A 192 3.40 37.17 1.67
C HIS A 192 3.43 37.43 0.15
#